data_AF-A0A6M2E972-F1
#
_entry.id   AF-A0A6M2E972-F1
#
_cell.length_a   1.000
_cell.length_b   1.000
_cell.length_c   1.000
_cell.angle_alpha   90.00
_cell.angle_beta   90.00
_cell.angle_gamma   90.00
#
_symmetry.space_group_name_H-M   'P 1'
#
loop_
_entity.id
_entity.type
_entity.pdbx_description
1 polymer ?
#
loop_
_entity_poly.entity_id
_entity_poly.type
_entity_poly.pdbx_seq_one_letter_code
_entity_poly.pdbx_strand_id
1 'polypeptide(L)'
;VTKSGIKETAQIASRLQSMFPSLLRDRFEEDWYSVTATTKVRTQDTARAFLKEILKSKEFKKFEKLKSLRLDDHLLGFDSICEDNLKKQGVDKAESKEEKAFLSGTQVNKMVQVISRRIGVNVSTGDVKLMAKICSFEVAHSGSSPFCYLFDKEEPDLFEYADDLDDYEKDVYGNQRSVAMSCVLVKELVDRIREKVQERLTGGHHLHKRLRSALYFTHAPVIKSLIGKFGLGKTEPPLRADNYCHYKHHRPWRSSFMVPFTANIVLVLFECSYENLLRPSIPQRKGLSGYLDAVTCSAPTQRPPAHKRC
;
A
#
# COMPACT_ATOMS: atom_id res chain seq x y z
N VAL A 1 5.24 17.15 2.32
CA VAL A 1 3.91 16.52 2.59
C VAL A 1 2.95 17.60 3.08
N THR A 2 1.64 17.50 2.82
CA THR A 2 0.65 18.49 3.32
C THR A 2 0.43 18.35 4.83
N LYS A 3 -0.15 19.37 5.48
CA LYS A 3 -0.51 19.29 6.92
C LYS A 3 -1.48 18.14 7.20
N SER A 4 -2.46 17.95 6.32
CA SER A 4 -3.41 16.83 6.37
C SER A 4 -2.71 15.48 6.27
N GLY A 5 -1.77 15.30 5.33
CA GLY A 5 -1.02 14.05 5.19
C GLY A 5 -0.14 13.73 6.41
N ILE A 6 0.44 14.75 7.05
CA ILE A 6 1.16 14.58 8.33
C ILE A 6 0.19 14.10 9.43
N LYS A 7 -0.98 14.73 9.53
CA LYS A 7 -2.00 14.37 10.53
C LYS A 7 -2.54 12.95 10.31
N GLU A 8 -2.84 12.58 9.07
CA GLU A 8 -3.31 11.24 8.71
C GLU A 8 -2.26 10.17 9.01
N THR A 9 -0.99 10.46 8.67
CA THR A 9 0.14 9.58 9.01
C THR A 9 0.25 9.38 10.52
N ALA A 10 0.13 10.45 11.31
CA ALA A 10 0.11 10.35 12.77
C ALA A 10 -1.07 9.51 13.27
N GLN A 11 -2.28 9.70 12.73
CA GLN A 11 -3.44 8.88 13.10
C GLN A 11 -3.26 7.40 12.76
N ILE A 12 -2.61 7.06 11.64
CA ILE A 12 -2.22 5.68 11.32
C ILE A 12 -1.22 5.16 12.35
N ALA A 13 -0.16 5.92 12.63
CA ALA A 13 0.89 5.55 13.57
C ALA A 13 0.34 5.29 14.98
N SER A 14 -0.52 6.18 15.47
CA SER A 14 -1.20 6.08 16.78
C SER A 14 -2.09 4.83 16.88
N ARG A 15 -2.86 4.53 15.81
CA ARG A 15 -3.67 3.29 15.74
C ARG A 15 -2.80 2.04 15.76
N LEU A 16 -1.72 2.01 14.98
CA LEU A 16 -0.79 0.89 14.96
C LEU A 16 -0.07 0.71 16.29
N GLN A 17 0.35 1.79 16.94
CA GLN A 17 0.94 1.74 18.28
C GLN A 17 -0.05 1.20 19.32
N SER A 18 -1.31 1.59 19.23
CA SER A 18 -2.37 1.07 20.11
C SER A 18 -2.64 -0.42 19.89
N MET A 19 -2.55 -0.89 18.63
CA MET A 19 -2.71 -2.30 18.28
C MET A 19 -1.49 -3.16 18.65
N PHE A 20 -0.28 -2.61 18.52
CA PHE A 20 0.98 -3.33 18.70
C PHE A 20 1.96 -2.58 19.63
N PRO A 21 1.58 -2.32 20.89
CA PRO A 21 2.36 -1.46 21.79
C PRO A 21 3.74 -2.06 22.15
N SER A 22 3.90 -3.37 22.06
CA SER A 22 5.17 -4.06 22.29
C SER A 22 6.13 -4.00 21.11
N LEU A 23 5.61 -3.80 19.88
CA LEU A 23 6.39 -3.67 18.64
C LEU A 23 6.73 -2.20 18.36
N LEU A 24 5.79 -1.29 18.62
CA LEU A 24 5.92 0.16 18.41
C LEU A 24 6.02 0.91 19.75
N ARG A 25 7.09 0.64 20.49
CA ARG A 25 7.36 1.29 21.78
C ARG A 25 7.68 2.77 21.63
N ASP A 26 7.33 3.54 22.64
CA ASP A 26 7.60 4.98 22.74
C ASP A 26 9.07 5.38 23.00
N ARG A 27 9.97 4.39 23.01
CA ARG A 27 11.42 4.51 23.22
C ARG A 27 12.18 4.11 21.96
N PHE A 28 13.24 4.83 21.64
CA PHE A 28 14.09 4.54 20.49
C PHE A 28 15.40 3.84 20.92
N GLU A 29 15.62 2.65 20.38
CA GLU A 29 16.91 1.96 20.37
C GLU A 29 17.22 1.55 18.92
N GLU A 30 18.47 1.74 18.48
CA GLU A 30 18.89 1.50 17.09
C GLU A 30 18.70 0.04 16.65
N ASP A 31 18.75 -0.90 17.60
CA ASP A 31 18.53 -2.32 17.35
C ASP A 31 17.05 -2.73 17.39
N TRP A 32 16.14 -1.87 17.85
CA TRP A 32 14.69 -2.15 17.91
C TRP A 32 13.96 -1.73 16.64
N TYR A 33 14.47 -0.71 15.95
CA TYR A 33 13.82 -0.13 14.78
C TYR A 33 14.74 -0.15 13.56
N SER A 34 14.23 -0.69 12.45
CA SER A 34 14.80 -0.45 11.12
C SER A 34 13.86 0.50 10.39
N VAL A 35 14.32 1.72 10.09
CA VAL A 35 13.50 2.74 9.42
C VAL A 35 14.14 3.10 8.10
N THR A 36 13.45 2.81 7.00
CA THR A 36 13.97 3.00 5.64
C THR A 36 12.96 3.78 4.80
N ALA A 37 13.44 4.73 4.01
CA ALA A 37 12.64 5.50 3.07
C ALA A 37 13.34 5.63 1.71
N THR A 38 12.61 6.06 0.67
CA THR A 38 13.25 6.50 -0.59
C THR A 38 13.99 7.83 -0.40
N THR A 39 14.84 8.20 -1.35
CA THR A 39 15.51 9.51 -1.39
C THR A 39 14.53 10.68 -1.56
N LYS A 40 13.28 10.44 -1.93
CA LYS A 40 12.27 11.52 -2.10
C LYS A 40 11.89 12.13 -0.75
N VAL A 41 11.91 13.45 -0.68
CA VAL A 41 11.56 14.22 0.55
C VAL A 41 10.20 13.79 1.12
N ARG A 42 9.21 13.54 0.26
CA ARG A 42 7.86 13.14 0.70
C ARG A 42 7.82 11.82 1.50
N THR A 43 8.66 10.83 1.19
CA THR A 43 8.72 9.58 1.98
C THR A 43 9.45 9.78 3.29
N GLN A 44 10.50 10.60 3.28
CA GLN A 44 11.23 10.94 4.50
C GLN A 44 10.37 11.76 5.48
N ASP A 45 9.61 12.73 4.98
CA ASP A 45 8.66 13.51 5.78
C ASP A 45 7.58 12.62 6.40
N THR A 46 7.06 11.67 5.62
CA THR A 46 6.08 10.68 6.11
C THR A 46 6.70 9.80 7.20
N ALA A 47 7.93 9.33 7.00
CA ALA A 47 8.67 8.55 8.01
C ALA A 47 8.86 9.33 9.32
N ARG A 48 9.27 10.61 9.22
CA ARG A 48 9.44 11.49 10.38
C ARG A 48 8.10 11.77 11.08
N ALA A 49 7.03 12.02 10.33
CA ALA A 49 5.70 12.22 10.90
C ALA A 49 5.20 10.98 11.66
N PHE A 50 5.40 9.79 11.09
CA PHE A 50 5.05 8.53 11.74
C PHE A 50 5.83 8.33 13.04
N LEU A 51 7.16 8.50 13.02
CA LEU A 51 7.99 8.30 14.19
C LEU A 51 7.78 9.36 15.28
N LYS A 52 7.50 10.60 14.89
CA LYS A 52 7.20 11.68 15.83
C LYS A 52 5.94 11.41 16.64
N GLU A 53 4.97 10.71 16.07
CA GLU A 53 3.77 10.29 16.80
C GLU A 53 4.07 9.17 17.79
N ILE A 54 4.81 8.14 17.39
CA ILE A 54 4.99 6.96 18.25
C ILE A 54 6.05 7.16 19.33
N LEU A 55 7.09 7.96 19.10
CA LEU A 55 8.22 8.12 20.01
C LEU A 55 8.03 9.32 20.95
N LYS A 56 8.49 9.20 22.21
CA LYS A 56 8.60 10.37 23.08
C LYS A 56 9.51 11.43 22.45
N SER A 57 9.24 12.71 22.69
CA SER A 57 9.98 13.83 22.11
C SER A 57 11.51 13.73 22.26
N LYS A 58 12.01 13.22 23.40
CA LYS A 58 13.45 13.00 23.63
C LYS A 58 14.02 11.89 22.72
N GLU A 59 13.25 10.82 22.54
CA GLU A 59 13.61 9.64 21.77
C GLU A 59 13.56 9.92 20.26
N PHE A 60 12.58 10.70 19.82
CA PHE A 60 12.53 11.22 18.44
C PHE A 60 13.75 12.11 18.14
N LYS A 61 14.12 13.02 19.05
CA LYS A 61 15.34 13.83 18.90
C LYS A 61 16.61 12.97 18.86
N LYS A 62 16.67 11.87 19.64
CA LYS A 62 17.77 10.89 19.59
C LYS A 62 17.83 10.24 18.20
N PHE A 63 16.71 9.77 17.67
CA PHE A 63 16.60 9.21 16.32
C PHE A 63 17.10 10.19 15.24
N GLU A 64 16.68 11.46 15.29
CA GLU A 64 17.12 12.48 14.33
C GLU A 64 18.63 12.76 14.44
N LYS A 65 19.14 12.93 15.67
CA LYS A 65 20.56 13.20 15.91
C LYS A 65 21.47 12.08 15.40
N LEU A 66 21.05 10.83 15.58
CA LEU A 66 21.79 9.64 15.14
C LEU A 66 21.64 9.36 13.63
N LYS A 67 20.78 10.11 12.93
CA LYS A 67 20.47 9.91 11.50
C LYS A 67 20.07 8.46 11.19
N SER A 68 19.27 7.86 12.07
CA SER A 68 18.88 6.45 11.96
C SER A 68 17.86 6.16 10.83
N LEU A 69 17.38 7.19 10.13
CA LEU A 69 16.60 7.02 8.89
C LEU A 69 17.53 6.61 7.73
N ARG A 70 17.36 5.39 7.22
CA ARG A 70 18.10 4.89 6.06
C ARG A 70 17.40 5.28 4.76
N LEU A 71 18.19 5.57 3.73
CA LEU A 71 17.68 5.84 2.38
C LEU A 71 18.06 4.68 1.46
N ASP A 72 17.09 4.09 0.77
CA ASP A 72 17.32 2.93 -0.10
C ASP A 72 16.31 2.86 -1.26
N ASP A 73 16.68 3.43 -2.40
CA ASP A 73 15.85 3.40 -3.61
C ASP A 73 15.91 2.04 -4.32
N HIS A 74 16.95 1.22 -4.09
CA HIS A 74 17.00 -0.13 -4.65
C HIS A 74 15.96 -1.05 -4.01
N LEU A 75 15.71 -0.86 -2.71
CA LEU A 75 14.66 -1.58 -1.98
C LEU A 75 13.27 -0.96 -2.17
N LEU A 76 13.17 0.38 -2.13
CA LEU A 76 11.88 1.08 -2.01
C LEU A 76 11.51 1.96 -3.21
N GLY A 77 12.32 2.03 -4.25
CA GLY A 77 12.09 2.87 -5.45
C GLY A 77 12.46 2.17 -6.75
N PHE A 78 12.47 0.84 -6.75
CA PHE A 78 12.89 0.01 -7.89
C PHE A 78 12.09 0.28 -9.17
N ASP A 79 10.84 0.74 -9.04
CA ASP A 79 9.97 1.11 -10.15
C ASP A 79 10.58 2.28 -10.94
N SER A 80 10.98 3.34 -10.23
CA SER A 80 11.58 4.52 -10.85
C SER A 80 12.93 4.21 -11.49
N ILE A 81 13.75 3.37 -10.85
CA ILE A 81 15.04 2.92 -11.39
C ILE A 81 14.83 2.14 -12.69
N CYS A 82 13.84 1.24 -12.72
CA CYS A 82 13.52 0.46 -13.92
C CYS A 82 13.06 1.36 -15.06
N GLU A 83 12.13 2.28 -14.80
CA GLU A 83 11.60 3.20 -15.81
C GLU A 83 12.69 4.15 -16.34
N ASP A 84 13.58 4.66 -15.48
CA ASP A 84 14.71 5.49 -15.89
C ASP A 84 15.68 4.72 -16.80
N ASN A 85 15.92 3.44 -16.52
CA ASN A 85 16.78 2.59 -17.35
C ASN A 85 16.15 2.26 -18.70
N LEU A 86 14.84 1.96 -18.73
CA LEU A 86 14.10 1.74 -19.97
C LEU A 86 14.12 2.98 -20.86
N LYS A 87 13.89 4.15 -20.27
CA LYS A 87 13.95 5.42 -20.99
C LYS A 87 15.33 5.69 -21.62
N LYS A 88 16.42 5.37 -20.91
CA LYS A 88 17.79 5.46 -21.46
C LYS A 88 18.03 4.52 -22.64
N GLN A 89 17.26 3.43 -22.73
CA GLN A 89 17.28 2.49 -23.85
C GLN A 89 16.31 2.86 -24.98
N GLY A 90 15.65 4.03 -24.89
CA GLY A 90 14.67 4.47 -25.88
C GLY A 90 13.31 3.77 -25.76
N VAL A 91 13.02 3.12 -24.62
CA VAL A 91 11.73 2.51 -24.34
C VAL A 91 10.89 3.46 -23.51
N ASP A 92 9.83 3.99 -24.12
CA ASP A 92 8.87 4.85 -23.44
C ASP A 92 7.95 4.07 -22.49
N LYS A 93 7.46 4.76 -21.46
CA LYS A 93 6.47 4.20 -20.55
C LYS A 93 5.18 3.92 -21.31
N ALA A 94 4.75 2.66 -21.31
CA ALA A 94 3.51 2.25 -21.98
C ALA A 94 2.30 2.95 -21.35
N GLU A 95 1.41 3.47 -22.21
CA GLU A 95 0.07 3.91 -21.83
C GLU A 95 -0.85 2.70 -21.64
N SER A 96 -1.84 2.81 -20.75
CA SER A 96 -2.88 1.80 -20.60
C SER A 96 -3.84 1.86 -21.78
N LYS A 97 -3.97 0.73 -22.49
CA LYS A 97 -4.92 0.62 -23.61
C LYS A 97 -6.34 0.56 -23.10
N GLU A 98 -6.56 -0.13 -21.99
CA GLU A 98 -7.88 -0.27 -21.37
C GLU A 98 -8.37 1.07 -20.78
N GLU A 99 -7.51 1.82 -20.08
CA GLU A 99 -7.85 3.17 -19.61
C GLU A 99 -8.25 4.08 -20.79
N LYS A 100 -7.42 4.11 -21.84
CA LYS A 100 -7.66 4.96 -23.01
C LYS A 100 -8.96 4.61 -23.72
N ALA A 101 -9.23 3.32 -23.89
CA ALA A 101 -10.48 2.84 -24.49
C ALA A 101 -11.68 3.22 -23.62
N PHE A 102 -11.58 3.07 -22.29
CA PHE A 102 -12.66 3.42 -21.36
C PHE A 102 -12.96 4.92 -21.33
N LEU A 103 -11.92 5.77 -21.25
CA LEU A 103 -12.06 7.22 -21.27
C LEU A 103 -12.67 7.75 -22.58
N SER A 104 -12.51 7.01 -23.68
CA SER A 104 -13.13 7.32 -24.98
C SER A 104 -14.54 6.72 -25.12
N GLY A 105 -14.98 5.96 -24.12
CA GLY A 105 -16.22 5.18 -24.14
C GLY A 105 -17.49 6.01 -23.92
N THR A 106 -18.63 5.40 -24.23
CA THR A 106 -19.94 6.06 -24.20
C THR A 106 -20.31 6.61 -22.82
N GLN A 107 -19.95 5.91 -21.73
CA GLN A 107 -20.29 6.33 -20.37
C GLN A 107 -19.60 7.63 -19.98
N VAL A 108 -18.29 7.72 -20.25
CA VAL A 108 -17.48 8.92 -19.98
C VAL A 108 -17.94 10.08 -20.88
N ASN A 109 -18.17 9.83 -22.16
CA ASN A 109 -18.66 10.86 -23.09
C ASN A 109 -20.02 11.45 -22.65
N LYS A 110 -20.94 10.61 -22.14
CA LYS A 110 -22.23 11.07 -21.60
C LYS A 110 -22.04 11.96 -20.38
N MET A 111 -21.17 11.58 -19.44
CA MET A 111 -20.85 12.40 -18.27
C MET A 111 -20.24 13.76 -18.69
N VAL A 112 -19.32 13.77 -19.65
CA VAL A 112 -18.71 15.02 -20.16
C VAL A 112 -19.77 15.95 -20.75
N GLN A 113 -20.75 15.41 -21.49
CA GLN A 113 -21.88 16.20 -22.01
C GLN A 113 -22.79 16.75 -20.89
N VAL A 114 -23.05 15.96 -19.85
CA VAL A 114 -23.83 16.40 -18.68
C VAL A 114 -23.10 17.54 -17.96
N ILE A 115 -21.81 17.38 -17.70
CA ILE A 115 -20.99 18.39 -17.03
C ILE A 115 -20.86 19.65 -17.87
N SER A 116 -20.65 19.53 -19.19
CA SER A 116 -20.63 20.69 -20.11
C SER A 116 -21.91 21.51 -20.02
N ARG A 117 -23.08 20.84 -19.98
CA ARG A 117 -24.37 21.51 -19.80
C ARG A 117 -24.51 22.14 -18.42
N ARG A 118 -24.05 21.45 -17.37
CA ARG A 118 -24.10 21.92 -15.97
C ARG A 118 -23.30 23.21 -15.77
N ILE A 119 -22.13 23.33 -16.41
CA ILE A 119 -21.24 24.50 -16.27
C ILE A 119 -21.45 25.55 -17.37
N GLY A 120 -22.23 25.25 -18.40
CA GLY A 120 -22.55 26.17 -19.50
C GLY A 120 -21.44 26.37 -20.55
N VAL A 121 -20.42 25.51 -20.57
CA VAL A 121 -19.29 25.56 -21.52
C VAL A 121 -18.94 24.14 -21.97
N ASN A 122 -18.60 23.98 -23.25
CA ASN A 122 -18.12 22.71 -23.79
C ASN A 122 -16.73 22.38 -23.22
N VAL A 123 -16.61 21.22 -22.58
CA VAL A 123 -15.34 20.71 -22.01
C VAL A 123 -14.98 19.35 -22.60
N SER A 124 -13.69 19.03 -22.62
CA SER A 124 -13.18 17.73 -23.05
C SER A 124 -13.16 16.71 -21.90
N THR A 125 -13.00 15.42 -22.20
CA THR A 125 -12.73 14.39 -21.20
C THR A 125 -11.51 14.72 -20.34
N GLY A 126 -10.48 15.33 -20.93
CA GLY A 126 -9.27 15.76 -20.23
C GLY A 126 -9.56 16.87 -19.21
N ASP A 127 -10.36 17.86 -19.58
CA ASP A 127 -10.76 18.95 -18.68
C ASP A 127 -11.56 18.41 -17.49
N VAL A 128 -12.53 17.53 -17.75
CA VAL A 128 -13.35 16.94 -16.70
C VAL A 128 -12.53 16.03 -15.78
N LYS A 129 -11.61 15.21 -16.33
CA LYS A 129 -10.66 14.41 -15.53
C LYS A 129 -9.75 15.32 -14.68
N LEU A 130 -9.33 16.47 -15.21
CA LEU A 130 -8.55 17.46 -14.47
C LEU A 130 -9.37 18.09 -13.33
N MET A 131 -10.64 18.45 -13.57
CA MET A 131 -11.55 18.96 -12.52
C MET A 131 -11.72 17.94 -11.38
N ALA A 132 -11.88 16.65 -11.71
CA ALA A 132 -11.97 15.58 -10.72
C ALA A 132 -10.66 15.44 -9.90
N LYS A 133 -9.50 15.58 -10.56
CA LYS A 133 -8.20 15.62 -9.88
C LYS A 133 -8.05 16.84 -8.98
N ILE A 134 -8.43 18.03 -9.43
CA ILE A 134 -8.38 19.24 -8.60
C ILE A 134 -9.23 19.03 -7.34
N CYS A 135 -10.45 18.50 -7.49
CA CYS A 135 -11.31 18.12 -6.37
C CYS A 135 -10.57 17.21 -5.37
N SER A 136 -9.96 16.11 -5.81
CA SER A 136 -9.30 15.17 -4.90
C SER A 136 -8.08 15.78 -4.19
N PHE A 137 -7.26 16.57 -4.90
CA PHE A 137 -6.09 17.22 -4.32
C PHE A 137 -6.47 18.35 -3.35
N GLU A 138 -7.46 19.17 -3.67
CA GLU A 138 -7.94 20.24 -2.78
C GLU A 138 -8.64 19.68 -1.55
N VAL A 139 -9.44 18.61 -1.67
CA VAL A 139 -9.99 17.90 -0.51
C VAL A 139 -8.87 17.35 0.35
N ALA A 140 -7.87 16.71 -0.26
CA ALA A 140 -6.72 16.20 0.47
C ALA A 140 -5.93 17.33 1.15
N HIS A 141 -5.83 18.53 0.57
CA HIS A 141 -5.07 19.65 1.14
C HIS A 141 -5.85 20.46 2.19
N SER A 142 -7.08 20.84 1.85
CA SER A 142 -7.91 21.84 2.53
C SER A 142 -9.17 21.25 3.19
N GLY A 143 -9.52 20.00 2.91
CA GLY A 143 -10.71 19.32 3.42
C GLY A 143 -11.98 19.54 2.58
N SER A 144 -11.94 20.40 1.57
CA SER A 144 -13.07 20.66 0.66
C SER A 144 -12.58 21.23 -0.67
N SER A 145 -13.37 21.07 -1.74
CA SER A 145 -13.11 21.70 -3.04
C SER A 145 -14.42 22.07 -3.73
N PRO A 146 -14.54 23.30 -4.30
CA PRO A 146 -15.64 23.67 -5.18
C PRO A 146 -15.79 22.73 -6.39
N PHE A 147 -14.68 22.20 -6.91
CA PHE A 147 -14.69 21.30 -8.07
C PHE A 147 -15.42 19.99 -7.78
N CYS A 148 -15.50 19.56 -6.52
CA CYS A 148 -16.25 18.36 -6.16
C CYS A 148 -17.76 18.51 -6.39
N TYR A 149 -18.30 19.73 -6.30
CA TYR A 149 -19.73 19.99 -6.53
C TYR A 149 -20.11 20.00 -8.02
N LEU A 150 -19.13 19.91 -8.92
CA LEU A 150 -19.40 19.75 -10.35
C LEU A 150 -19.87 18.34 -10.70
N PHE A 151 -19.75 17.38 -9.77
CA PHE A 151 -20.03 15.96 -9.99
C PHE A 151 -21.21 15.48 -9.16
N ASP A 152 -22.08 14.69 -9.78
CA ASP A 152 -23.03 13.84 -9.06
C ASP A 152 -22.30 12.64 -8.44
N LYS A 153 -22.94 12.01 -7.46
CA LYS A 153 -22.31 10.97 -6.60
C LYS A 153 -21.65 9.82 -7.37
N GLU A 154 -22.20 9.41 -8.51
CA GLU A 154 -21.71 8.27 -9.29
C GLU A 154 -20.72 8.67 -10.41
N GLU A 155 -20.64 9.94 -10.76
CA GLU A 155 -19.80 10.42 -11.87
C GLU A 155 -18.29 10.19 -11.61
N PRO A 156 -17.76 10.46 -10.40
CA PRO A 156 -16.35 10.18 -10.08
C PRO A 156 -15.98 8.70 -10.14
N ASP A 157 -16.94 7.77 -9.98
CA ASP A 157 -16.66 6.33 -10.06
C ASP A 157 -16.18 5.92 -11.47
N LEU A 158 -16.53 6.68 -12.51
CA LEU A 158 -16.02 6.45 -13.86
C LEU A 158 -14.51 6.76 -13.94
N PHE A 159 -14.07 7.87 -13.36
CA PHE A 159 -12.64 8.19 -13.35
C PHE A 159 -11.85 7.30 -12.42
N GLU A 160 -12.42 6.90 -11.30
CA GLU A 160 -11.80 5.90 -10.46
C GLU A 160 -11.64 4.58 -11.22
N TYR A 161 -12.65 4.13 -11.97
CA TYR A 161 -12.52 2.94 -12.79
C TYR A 161 -11.48 3.08 -13.90
N ALA A 162 -11.35 4.26 -14.51
CA ALA A 162 -10.27 4.54 -15.46
C ALA A 162 -8.89 4.40 -14.78
N ASP A 163 -8.72 4.96 -13.59
CA ASP A 163 -7.47 4.85 -12.83
C ASP A 163 -7.24 3.40 -12.34
N ASP A 164 -8.30 2.64 -12.04
CA ASP A 164 -8.24 1.22 -11.73
C ASP A 164 -7.70 0.41 -12.93
N LEU A 165 -8.13 0.74 -14.15
CA LEU A 165 -7.64 0.11 -15.39
C LEU A 165 -6.16 0.43 -15.63
N ASP A 166 -5.73 1.69 -15.44
CA ASP A 166 -4.32 2.08 -15.58
C ASP A 166 -3.43 1.28 -14.61
N ASP A 167 -3.83 1.23 -13.34
CA ASP A 167 -3.13 0.52 -12.29
C ASP A 167 -3.10 -0.99 -12.57
N TYR A 168 -4.26 -1.58 -12.88
CA TYR A 168 -4.39 -3.02 -13.10
C TYR A 168 -3.57 -3.48 -14.31
N GLU A 169 -3.57 -2.71 -15.41
CA GLU A 169 -2.84 -3.06 -16.62
C GLU A 169 -1.33 -2.82 -16.48
N LYS A 170 -0.89 -1.68 -15.91
CA LYS A 170 0.53 -1.30 -15.91
C LYS A 170 1.30 -1.69 -14.66
N ASP A 171 0.69 -1.55 -13.49
CA ASP A 171 1.40 -1.68 -12.21
C ASP A 171 1.22 -3.08 -11.59
N VAL A 172 0.20 -3.82 -12.02
CA VAL A 172 -0.22 -5.07 -11.37
C VAL A 172 -0.35 -6.24 -12.35
N TYR A 173 -1.54 -6.60 -12.83
CA TYR A 173 -1.80 -7.88 -13.46
C TYR A 173 -1.65 -7.89 -14.99
N GLY A 174 -1.63 -6.73 -15.65
CA GLY A 174 -1.35 -6.64 -17.09
C GLY A 174 0.15 -6.61 -17.44
N ASN A 175 1.03 -6.38 -16.46
CA ASN A 175 2.47 -6.26 -16.69
C ASN A 175 3.27 -7.17 -15.75
N GLN A 176 3.74 -8.30 -16.29
CA GLN A 176 4.54 -9.27 -15.53
C GLN A 176 5.82 -8.68 -14.94
N ARG A 177 6.43 -7.69 -15.61
CA ARG A 177 7.64 -7.00 -15.10
C ARG A 177 7.31 -6.27 -13.81
N SER A 178 6.20 -5.54 -13.77
CA SER A 178 5.79 -4.74 -12.62
C SER A 178 5.65 -5.60 -11.37
N VAL A 179 5.00 -6.77 -11.46
CA VAL A 179 4.87 -7.70 -10.32
C VAL A 179 6.18 -8.38 -9.96
N ALA A 180 7.02 -8.70 -10.95
CA ALA A 180 8.31 -9.36 -10.70
C ALA A 180 9.27 -8.47 -9.90
N MET A 181 9.23 -7.14 -10.06
CA MET A 181 10.13 -6.23 -9.34
C MET A 181 9.95 -6.29 -7.82
N SER A 182 8.75 -6.58 -7.31
CA SER A 182 8.50 -6.75 -5.87
C SER A 182 9.17 -7.97 -5.24
N CYS A 183 9.83 -8.83 -6.01
CA CYS A 183 10.67 -9.91 -5.46
C CYS A 183 11.74 -9.38 -4.49
N VAL A 184 12.24 -8.16 -4.69
CA VAL A 184 13.22 -7.53 -3.78
C VAL A 184 12.61 -7.33 -2.39
N LEU A 185 11.38 -6.81 -2.31
CA LEU A 185 10.66 -6.61 -1.06
C LEU A 185 10.20 -7.92 -0.42
N VAL A 186 9.76 -8.89 -1.22
CA VAL A 186 9.42 -10.22 -0.71
C VAL A 186 10.65 -10.90 -0.11
N LYS A 187 11.82 -10.77 -0.73
CA LYS A 187 13.08 -11.28 -0.17
C LYS A 187 13.40 -10.61 1.17
N GLU A 188 13.32 -9.28 1.24
CA GLU A 188 13.52 -8.52 2.48
C GLU A 188 12.58 -8.98 3.60
N LEU A 189 11.29 -9.17 3.29
CA LEU A 189 10.30 -9.70 4.24
C LEU A 189 10.69 -11.10 4.74
N VAL A 190 11.02 -12.01 3.83
CA VAL A 190 11.39 -13.39 4.17
C VAL A 190 12.66 -13.41 5.02
N ASP A 191 13.64 -12.57 4.70
CA ASP A 191 14.89 -12.49 5.46
C ASP A 191 14.64 -11.95 6.88
N ARG A 192 13.78 -10.94 7.05
CA ARG A 192 13.34 -10.44 8.38
C ARG A 192 12.65 -11.52 9.21
N ILE A 193 11.79 -12.32 8.58
CA ILE A 193 11.12 -13.44 9.26
C ILE A 193 12.16 -14.49 9.69
N ARG A 194 13.09 -14.86 8.81
CA ARG A 194 14.16 -15.84 9.11
C ARG A 194 15.05 -15.36 10.24
N GLU A 195 15.48 -14.10 10.21
CA GLU A 195 16.26 -13.48 11.29
C GLU A 195 15.52 -13.64 12.63
N LYS A 196 14.21 -13.35 12.66
CA LYS A 196 13.43 -13.42 13.90
C LYS A 196 13.23 -14.85 14.41
N VAL A 197 12.98 -15.80 13.51
CA VAL A 197 12.86 -17.22 13.85
C VAL A 197 14.20 -17.76 14.38
N GLN A 198 15.32 -17.40 13.76
CA GLN A 198 16.66 -17.80 14.21
C GLN A 198 17.02 -17.21 15.58
N GLU A 199 16.70 -15.94 15.83
CA GLU A 199 16.86 -15.31 17.16
C GLU A 199 16.15 -16.14 18.24
N ARG A 200 14.92 -16.60 17.94
CA ARG A 200 14.13 -17.39 18.87
C ARG A 200 14.73 -18.77 19.13
N LEU A 201 15.14 -19.48 18.08
CA LEU A 201 15.68 -20.84 18.17
C LEU A 201 17.05 -20.90 18.88
N THR A 202 17.86 -19.85 18.74
CA THR A 202 19.21 -19.77 19.35
C THR A 202 19.22 -19.11 20.73
N GLY A 203 18.06 -18.76 21.28
CA GLY A 203 17.95 -18.07 22.56
C GLY A 203 18.53 -16.65 22.57
N GLY A 204 18.70 -16.03 21.40
CA GLY A 204 19.24 -14.67 21.26
C GLY A 204 20.74 -14.52 21.56
N HIS A 205 21.46 -15.60 21.88
CA HIS A 205 22.86 -15.55 22.32
C HIS A 205 23.85 -15.09 21.23
N HIS A 206 23.46 -15.10 19.95
CA HIS A 206 24.31 -14.77 18.81
C HIS A 206 23.83 -13.58 17.96
N LEU A 207 22.71 -12.93 18.31
CA LEU A 207 22.17 -11.81 17.53
C LEU A 207 22.29 -10.47 18.27
N HIS A 208 23.12 -9.57 17.75
CA HIS A 208 23.24 -8.18 18.22
C HIS A 208 22.02 -7.30 17.86
N LYS A 209 20.99 -7.84 17.20
CA LYS A 209 19.81 -7.07 16.73
C LYS A 209 18.53 -7.60 17.35
N ARG A 210 17.94 -6.85 18.27
CA ARG A 210 16.62 -7.13 18.87
C ARG A 210 15.53 -6.40 18.10
N LEU A 211 15.47 -6.67 16.79
CA LEU A 211 14.54 -5.98 15.89
C LEU A 211 13.10 -6.23 16.36
N ARG A 212 12.36 -5.14 16.56
CA ARG A 212 10.93 -5.15 16.91
C ARG A 212 10.08 -4.74 15.73
N SER A 213 10.49 -3.69 15.03
CA SER A 213 9.72 -3.11 13.93
C SER A 213 10.63 -2.72 12.77
N ALA A 214 10.26 -3.13 11.56
CA ALA A 214 10.84 -2.66 10.32
C ALA A 214 9.80 -1.79 9.59
N LEU A 215 10.13 -0.52 9.38
CA LEU A 215 9.25 0.51 8.84
C LEU A 215 9.80 0.99 7.51
N TYR A 216 9.02 0.81 6.44
CA TYR A 216 9.42 1.13 5.07
C TYR A 216 8.49 2.18 4.48
N PHE A 217 9.04 3.29 3.98
CA PHE A 217 8.26 4.41 3.43
C PHE A 217 8.57 4.59 1.94
N THR A 218 7.59 4.25 1.09
CA THR A 218 7.76 4.10 -0.36
C THR A 218 6.66 4.84 -1.16
N HIS A 219 6.46 4.49 -2.42
CA HIS A 219 5.54 5.10 -3.36
C HIS A 219 4.43 4.13 -3.77
N ALA A 220 3.34 4.68 -4.30
CA ALA A 220 2.19 3.90 -4.75
C ALA A 220 2.55 2.75 -5.72
N PRO A 221 3.39 2.93 -6.76
CA PRO A 221 3.71 1.83 -7.68
C PRO A 221 4.38 0.63 -7.01
N VAL A 222 5.25 0.88 -6.02
CA VAL A 222 5.90 -0.17 -5.23
C VAL A 222 4.89 -0.93 -4.38
N ILE A 223 3.95 -0.22 -3.74
CA ILE A 223 2.86 -0.84 -2.96
C ILE A 223 1.97 -1.68 -3.89
N LYS A 224 1.55 -1.15 -5.05
CA LYS A 224 0.75 -1.87 -6.06
C LYS A 224 1.44 -3.13 -6.53
N SER A 225 2.73 -3.03 -6.87
CA SER A 225 3.55 -4.17 -7.28
C SER A 225 3.59 -5.26 -6.19
N LEU A 226 3.72 -4.88 -4.91
CA LEU A 226 3.74 -5.82 -3.78
C LEU A 226 2.37 -6.49 -3.58
N ILE A 227 1.29 -5.73 -3.67
CA ILE A 227 -0.09 -6.24 -3.63
C ILE A 227 -0.32 -7.27 -4.74
N GLY A 228 0.10 -6.94 -5.98
CA GLY A 228 0.05 -7.86 -7.11
C GLY A 228 0.88 -9.11 -6.89
N LYS A 229 2.05 -8.98 -6.26
CA LYS A 229 2.91 -10.12 -5.91
C LYS A 229 2.27 -11.06 -4.89
N PHE A 230 1.43 -10.54 -4.00
CA PHE A 230 0.61 -11.33 -3.09
C PHE A 230 -0.67 -11.89 -3.73
N GLY A 231 -0.97 -11.56 -4.98
CA GLY A 231 -2.15 -12.07 -5.70
C GLY A 231 -3.47 -11.43 -5.25
N LEU A 232 -3.42 -10.26 -4.61
CA LEU A 232 -4.57 -9.57 -4.04
C LEU A 232 -5.26 -8.66 -5.06
N GLY A 233 -6.60 -8.61 -5.02
CA GLY A 233 -7.39 -7.80 -5.94
C GLY A 233 -7.37 -8.31 -7.38
N LYS A 234 -6.88 -9.52 -7.64
CA LYS A 234 -7.00 -10.15 -8.96
C LYS A 234 -8.47 -10.36 -9.31
N THR A 235 -8.82 -10.09 -10.56
CA THR A 235 -10.18 -10.19 -11.10
C THR A 235 -10.28 -11.29 -12.14
N GLU A 236 -11.44 -11.95 -12.21
CA GLU A 236 -11.79 -12.96 -13.21
C GLU A 236 -13.26 -12.75 -13.62
N PRO A 237 -13.54 -12.25 -14.83
CA PRO A 237 -12.59 -11.86 -15.88
C PRO A 237 -11.73 -10.63 -15.51
N PRO A 238 -10.56 -10.41 -16.13
CA PRO A 238 -9.73 -9.22 -15.88
C PRO A 238 -10.49 -7.90 -16.07
N LEU A 239 -10.13 -6.86 -15.30
CA LEU A 239 -10.65 -5.50 -15.52
C LEU A 239 -10.34 -5.04 -16.95
N ARG A 240 -11.36 -4.55 -17.66
CA ARG A 240 -11.29 -4.10 -19.06
C ARG A 240 -12.24 -2.93 -19.30
N ALA A 241 -11.97 -2.16 -20.35
CA ALA A 241 -12.81 -1.01 -20.73
C ALA A 241 -14.29 -1.37 -20.97
N ASP A 242 -14.58 -2.60 -21.40
CA ASP A 242 -15.92 -3.05 -21.76
C ASP A 242 -16.73 -3.64 -20.60
N ASN A 243 -16.12 -3.84 -19.41
CA ASN A 243 -16.74 -4.55 -18.30
C ASN A 243 -17.00 -3.70 -17.05
N TYR A 244 -17.02 -2.37 -17.17
CA TYR A 244 -17.39 -1.46 -16.07
C TYR A 244 -18.70 -1.84 -15.39
N CYS A 245 -19.76 -2.13 -16.16
CA CYS A 245 -21.07 -2.46 -15.59
C CYS A 245 -21.04 -3.74 -14.74
N HIS A 246 -20.17 -4.70 -15.06
CA HIS A 246 -19.98 -5.92 -14.29
C HIS A 246 -19.34 -5.61 -12.93
N TYR A 247 -18.40 -4.66 -12.91
CA TYR A 247 -17.57 -4.30 -11.76
C TYR A 247 -17.99 -3.01 -11.04
N LYS A 248 -19.15 -2.42 -11.42
CA LYS A 248 -19.62 -1.12 -10.92
C LYS A 248 -19.75 -1.11 -9.40
N HIS A 249 -20.41 -2.12 -8.84
CA HIS A 249 -20.75 -2.15 -7.41
C HIS A 249 -19.69 -2.85 -6.55
N HIS A 250 -19.04 -3.87 -7.11
CA HIS A 250 -18.02 -4.62 -6.41
C HIS A 250 -16.93 -5.01 -7.39
N ARG A 251 -15.71 -4.57 -7.12
CA ARG A 251 -14.52 -4.96 -7.87
C ARG A 251 -13.37 -5.24 -6.90
N PRO A 252 -12.72 -6.41 -7.02
CA PRO A 252 -11.60 -6.77 -6.14
C PRO A 252 -10.44 -5.76 -6.17
N TRP A 253 -10.13 -5.20 -7.35
CA TRP A 253 -9.19 -4.10 -7.47
C TRP A 253 -9.94 -2.77 -7.52
N ARG A 254 -9.68 -1.91 -6.53
CA ARG A 254 -10.15 -0.53 -6.48
C ARG A 254 -9.07 0.34 -5.86
N SER A 255 -8.45 1.22 -6.64
CA SER A 255 -7.24 1.96 -6.29
C SER A 255 -7.42 2.84 -5.06
N SER A 256 -8.60 3.44 -4.85
CA SER A 256 -8.90 4.22 -3.63
C SER A 256 -8.91 3.36 -2.34
N PHE A 257 -9.15 2.06 -2.46
CA PHE A 257 -9.17 1.11 -1.34
C PHE A 257 -7.84 0.40 -1.16
N MET A 258 -7.14 0.13 -2.27
CA MET A 258 -5.87 -0.62 -2.27
C MET A 258 -4.68 0.29 -1.98
N VAL A 259 -4.60 1.45 -2.66
CA VAL A 259 -3.44 2.35 -2.58
C VAL A 259 -3.86 3.83 -2.53
N PRO A 260 -4.66 4.25 -1.52
CA PRO A 260 -4.96 5.67 -1.28
C PRO A 260 -3.71 6.46 -0.86
N PHE A 261 -3.86 7.78 -0.68
CA PHE A 261 -2.86 8.54 0.07
C PHE A 261 -2.66 7.92 1.45
N THR A 262 -1.39 7.83 1.88
CA THR A 262 -0.99 7.15 3.13
C THR A 262 -1.35 5.66 3.21
N ALA A 263 -1.55 5.00 2.07
CA ALA A 263 -1.66 3.54 1.99
C ALA A 263 -0.55 2.85 2.79
N ASN A 264 -0.93 1.80 3.49
CA ASN A 264 -0.03 1.04 4.36
C ASN A 264 -0.36 -0.45 4.27
N ILE A 265 0.68 -1.26 4.36
CA ILE A 265 0.59 -2.72 4.45
C ILE A 265 1.32 -3.09 5.74
N VAL A 266 0.66 -3.83 6.61
CA VAL A 266 1.21 -4.27 7.89
C VAL A 266 1.26 -5.78 7.89
N LEU A 267 2.44 -6.34 8.15
CA LEU A 267 2.66 -7.77 8.28
C LEU A 267 3.20 -8.03 9.68
N VAL A 268 2.50 -8.87 10.44
CA VAL A 268 2.83 -9.15 11.84
C VAL A 268 3.13 -10.63 12.00
N LEU A 269 4.30 -10.94 12.54
CA LEU A 269 4.69 -12.30 12.91
C LEU A 269 4.27 -12.58 14.35
N PHE A 270 3.38 -13.55 14.54
CA PHE A 270 2.92 -13.98 15.86
C PHE A 270 3.66 -15.23 16.33
N GLU A 271 3.99 -15.29 17.63
CA GLU A 271 4.41 -16.51 18.31
C GLU A 271 3.22 -17.10 19.05
N CYS A 272 2.74 -18.27 18.63
CA CYS A 272 1.64 -18.98 19.27
C CYS A 272 2.23 -19.96 20.32
N SER A 273 1.88 -19.80 21.61
CA SER A 273 2.14 -20.83 22.63
C SER A 273 1.01 -21.87 22.64
N TYR A 274 1.32 -23.12 23.00
CA TYR A 274 0.35 -24.24 23.00
C TYR A 274 -0.91 -23.96 23.87
N GLU A 275 -0.82 -23.14 24.91
CA GLU A 275 -1.97 -22.78 25.76
C GLU A 275 -2.99 -21.87 25.07
N ASN A 276 -2.60 -21.12 24.04
CA ASN A 276 -3.48 -20.20 23.30
C ASN A 276 -4.28 -20.88 22.17
N LEU A 277 -3.99 -22.15 21.84
CA LEU A 277 -4.73 -22.91 20.84
C LEU A 277 -6.08 -23.44 21.35
N LEU A 278 -6.31 -23.47 22.67
CA LEU A 278 -7.55 -23.98 23.30
C LEU A 278 -8.57 -22.89 23.64
N ARG A 279 -8.26 -21.60 23.39
CA ARG A 279 -9.24 -20.51 23.52
C ARG A 279 -9.56 -19.98 22.13
N PRO A 280 -10.73 -20.32 21.55
CA PRO A 280 -11.17 -19.68 20.31
C PRO A 280 -11.58 -18.24 20.64
N SER A 281 -10.62 -17.32 20.68
CA SER A 281 -10.92 -15.90 20.59
C SER A 281 -11.19 -15.58 19.13
N ILE A 282 -12.46 -15.67 18.73
CA ILE A 282 -12.95 -15.13 17.46
C ILE A 282 -12.66 -13.61 17.51
N PRO A 283 -11.79 -13.07 16.64
CA PRO A 283 -11.68 -11.62 16.54
C PRO A 283 -12.95 -11.12 15.85
N GLN A 284 -13.93 -10.63 16.63
CA GLN A 284 -15.01 -9.85 16.04
C GLN A 284 -14.44 -8.49 15.61
N ARG A 285 -14.10 -8.31 14.33
CA ARG A 285 -14.07 -6.97 13.73
C ARG A 285 -14.63 -6.98 12.30
N LYS A 286 -15.61 -6.10 12.10
CA LYS A 286 -16.24 -5.78 10.81
C LYS A 286 -15.18 -5.23 9.85
N GLY A 287 -15.27 -5.66 8.59
CA GLY A 287 -14.30 -5.39 7.54
C GLY A 287 -13.84 -3.93 7.45
N LEU A 288 -12.54 -3.75 7.33
CA LEU A 288 -11.87 -2.50 7.00
C LEU A 288 -10.86 -2.81 5.90
N SER A 289 -10.96 -2.07 4.80
CA SER A 289 -10.12 -2.20 3.62
C SER A 289 -8.64 -2.07 3.93
N GLY A 290 -7.82 -2.90 3.28
CA GLY A 290 -6.36 -2.78 3.23
C GLY A 290 -5.55 -3.58 4.26
N TYR A 291 -6.19 -4.34 5.16
CA TYR A 291 -5.47 -5.23 6.08
C TYR A 291 -5.22 -6.60 5.44
N LEU A 292 -3.95 -7.00 5.30
CA LEU A 292 -3.58 -8.41 5.18
C LEU A 292 -3.28 -8.98 6.57
N ASP A 293 -4.30 -9.57 7.19
CA ASP A 293 -4.09 -10.44 8.34
C ASP A 293 -3.74 -11.84 7.84
N ALA A 294 -2.44 -12.12 7.67
CA ALA A 294 -1.98 -13.50 7.54
C ALA A 294 -1.79 -14.11 8.94
N VAL A 295 -2.89 -14.47 9.60
CA VAL A 295 -2.83 -15.32 10.80
C VAL A 295 -2.94 -16.78 10.35
N THR A 296 -1.80 -17.46 10.21
CA THR A 296 -1.75 -18.92 10.08
C THR A 296 -0.92 -19.49 11.22
N CYS A 297 -1.56 -19.80 12.35
CA CYS A 297 -0.97 -20.74 13.31
C CYS A 297 -1.26 -22.15 12.76
N SER A 298 -0.33 -22.70 11.97
CA SER A 298 -0.37 -24.13 11.63
C SER A 298 0.22 -24.93 12.78
N ALA A 299 -0.57 -25.78 13.43
CA ALA A 299 -0.04 -26.76 14.38
C ALA A 299 0.99 -27.65 13.66
N PRO A 300 2.10 -28.05 14.33
CA PRO A 300 2.96 -29.07 13.75
C PRO A 300 2.13 -30.34 13.61
N THR A 301 1.88 -30.75 12.37
CA THR A 301 1.30 -32.07 12.08
C THR A 301 2.19 -33.12 12.74
N GLN A 302 1.71 -33.69 13.84
CA GLN A 302 2.30 -34.91 14.38
C GLN A 302 2.28 -35.93 13.24
N ARG A 303 3.47 -36.43 12.86
CA ARG A 303 3.55 -37.60 11.99
C ARG A 303 2.72 -38.70 12.64
N PRO A 304 1.75 -39.31 11.93
CA PRO A 304 1.14 -40.52 12.45
C PRO A 304 2.23 -41.58 12.59
N PRO A 305 2.15 -42.45 13.61
CA PRO A 305 3.13 -43.50 13.82
C PRO A 305 3.18 -44.40 12.58
N ALA A 306 4.39 -44.80 12.22
CA ALA A 306 4.64 -45.74 11.14
C ALA A 306 3.82 -47.02 11.37
N HIS A 307 2.78 -47.21 10.55
CA HIS A 307 2.15 -48.51 10.43
C HIS A 307 3.10 -49.44 9.68
N LYS A 308 3.45 -50.53 10.37
CA LYS A 308 4.15 -51.70 9.83
C LYS A 308 3.29 -52.36 8.75
N ARG A 309 3.94 -52.72 7.63
CA ARG A 309 3.69 -53.83 6.68
C ARG A 309 2.24 -54.31 6.47
N CYS A 310 1.76 -54.24 5.22
CA CYS A 310 1.91 -55.29 4.19
C CYS A 310 2.06 -54.62 2.83
#